data_AF-A0A660MVY6-F1
#
_entry.id   AF-A0A660MVY6-F1
#
_cell.length_a   1.000
_cell.length_b   1.000
_cell.length_c   1.000
_cell.angle_alpha   90.00
_cell.angle_beta   90.00
_cell.angle_gamma   90.00
#
_symmetry.space_group_name_H-M   'P 1'
#
loop_
_entity.id
_entity.type
_entity.pdbx_description
1 polymer ?
#
loop_
_entity_poly.entity_id
_entity_poly.type
_entity_poly.pdbx_seq_one_letter_code
_entity_poly.pdbx_strand_id
1 'polypeptide(L)'
;MLLRAYLQTKHQLPRRKITLLIDNGKIFINKEKVNNYKAELLEKDLLEIPDLRIKEYILSDASNTENKKPDFILFNKPKGYT
;
A
#
# COMPACT_ATOMS: atom_id res chain seq x y z
N MET A 1 2.11 -8.55 -7.59
CA MET A 1 2.77 -7.47 -6.79
C MET A 1 2.51 -7.70 -5.31
N LEU A 2 3.40 -7.33 -4.38
CA LEU A 2 3.13 -7.52 -2.95
C LEU A 2 2.10 -6.51 -2.42
N LEU A 3 1.12 -6.97 -1.64
CA LEU A 3 0.09 -6.13 -1.01
C LEU A 3 0.68 -4.91 -0.29
N ARG A 4 1.71 -5.14 0.53
CA ARG A 4 2.39 -4.05 1.25
C ARG A 4 2.94 -2.98 0.30
N ALA A 5 3.56 -3.40 -0.81
CA ALA A 5 4.25 -2.49 -1.71
C ALA A 5 3.22 -1.62 -2.42
N TYR A 6 2.12 -2.24 -2.88
CA TYR A 6 1.01 -1.54 -3.49
C TYR A 6 0.37 -0.48 -2.57
N LEU A 7 0.07 -0.88 -1.33
CA LEU A 7 -0.51 0.03 -0.35
C LEU A 7 0.45 1.16 0.05
N GLN A 8 1.76 0.91 0.05
CA GLN A 8 2.77 1.94 0.31
C GLN A 8 2.93 2.90 -0.86
N THR A 9 2.92 2.42 -2.10
CA THR A 9 3.16 3.26 -3.28
C THR A 9 1.91 4.04 -3.69
N LYS A 10 0.77 3.35 -3.78
CA LYS A 10 -0.47 3.95 -4.30
C LYS A 10 -1.23 4.75 -3.23
N HIS A 11 -1.31 4.19 -2.02
CA HIS A 11 -2.09 4.78 -0.91
C HIS A 11 -1.22 5.46 0.15
N GLN A 12 0.10 5.48 -0.04
CA GLN A 12 1.07 6.13 0.88
C GLN A 12 0.93 5.64 2.33
N LEU A 13 0.45 4.41 2.52
CA LEU A 13 0.19 3.88 3.84
C LEU A 13 1.52 3.47 4.52
N PRO A 14 1.81 3.97 5.74
CA PRO A 14 2.96 3.52 6.48
C PRO A 14 2.87 2.02 6.77
N ARG A 15 4.01 1.33 6.73
CA ARG A 15 4.08 -0.12 6.96
C ARG A 15 3.39 -0.56 8.25
N ARG A 16 3.57 0.20 9.34
CA ARG A 16 2.93 -0.08 10.64
C ARG A 16 1.40 -0.05 10.56
N LYS A 17 0.83 0.91 9.81
CA LYS A 17 -0.61 1.01 9.61
C LYS A 17 -1.15 -0.17 8.80
N ILE A 18 -0.40 -0.64 7.80
CA ILE A 18 -0.73 -1.84 7.02
C ILE A 18 -0.75 -3.08 7.92
N THR A 19 0.29 -3.29 8.74
CA THR A 19 0.34 -4.41 9.69
C THR A 19 -0.84 -4.37 10.65
N LEU A 20 -1.13 -3.21 11.24
CA LEU A 20 -2.27 -3.03 12.13
C LEU A 20 -3.62 -3.39 11.46
N LEU A 21 -3.81 -2.99 10.20
CA LEU A 21 -5.03 -3.31 9.46
C LEU A 21 -5.17 -4.81 9.19
N ILE A 22 -4.06 -5.51 8.98
CA ILE A 22 -4.02 -6.95 8.76
C ILE A 22 -4.27 -7.71 10.06
N ASP A 23 -3.62 -7.31 11.15
CA ASP A 23 -3.81 -7.91 12.47
C ASP A 23 -5.27 -7.75 12.93
N ASN A 24 -5.87 -6.60 12.65
CA ASN A 24 -7.29 -6.34 12.89
C ASN A 24 -8.23 -7.01 11.87
N GLY A 25 -7.69 -7.65 10.83
CA GLY A 25 -8.47 -8.34 9.81
C GLY A 25 -9.37 -7.46 8.95
N LYS A 26 -8.95 -6.22 8.70
CA LYS A 26 -9.70 -5.22 7.93
C LYS A 26 -9.32 -5.15 6.45
N ILE A 27 -8.43 -6.02 5.98
CA ILE A 27 -8.04 -6.08 4.57
C ILE A 27 -8.64 -7.34 3.95
N PHE A 28 -9.30 -7.15 2.81
CA PHE A 28 -9.92 -8.21 2.04
C PHE A 28 -9.44 -8.16 0.59
N ILE A 29 -9.12 -9.33 0.04
CA ILE A 29 -8.84 -9.53 -1.39
C ILE A 29 -9.90 -10.48 -1.91
N ASN A 30 -10.65 -10.09 -2.93
CA ASN A 30 -11.73 -10.91 -3.49
C ASN A 30 -12.75 -11.40 -2.44
N LYS A 31 -13.02 -10.56 -1.43
CA LYS A 31 -13.85 -10.84 -0.24
C LYS A 31 -13.23 -11.81 0.78
N GLU A 32 -12.04 -12.34 0.53
CA GLU A 32 -11.30 -13.16 1.49
C GLU A 32 -10.43 -12.30 2.40
N LYS A 33 -10.46 -12.60 3.70
CA LYS A 33 -9.66 -11.88 4.70
C LYS A 33 -8.18 -12.20 4.52
N VAL A 34 -7.37 -11.15 4.43
CA VAL A 34 -5.91 -11.29 4.32
C VAL A 34 -5.29 -11.33 5.72
N ASN A 35 -4.57 -12.40 6.01
CA ASN A 35 -3.87 -12.57 7.29
C ASN A 35 -2.36 -12.26 7.21
N ASN A 36 -1.83 -12.00 6.01
CA ASN A 36 -0.40 -11.83 5.80
C ASN A 36 -0.09 -10.61 4.93
N TYR A 37 0.80 -9.74 5.42
CA TYR A 37 1.26 -8.56 4.68
C TYR A 37 2.16 -8.89 3.48
N LYS A 38 2.66 -10.13 3.40
CA LYS A 38 3.37 -10.67 2.23
C LYS A 38 2.44 -11.30 1.20
N ALA A 39 1.11 -11.19 1.37
CA ALA A 39 0.17 -11.63 0.35
C ALA A 39 0.49 -11.01 -1.01
N GLU A 40 0.36 -11.82 -2.05
CA GLU A 40 0.50 -11.37 -3.42
C GLU A 40 -0.85 -10.87 -3.93
N LEU A 41 -0.80 -9.76 -4.65
CA LEU A 41 -1.89 -9.17 -5.39
C LEU A 41 -1.73 -9.56 -6.86
N LEU A 42 -2.78 -10.13 -7.42
CA LEU A 42 -2.92 -10.44 -8.83
C LEU A 42 -3.70 -9.32 -9.54
N GLU A 43 -3.56 -9.28 -10.86
CA GLU A 43 -4.33 -8.37 -11.68
C GLU A 43 -5.82 -8.72 -11.60
N LYS A 44 -6.68 -7.70 -11.55
CA LYS A 44 -8.14 -7.78 -11.42
C LYS A 44 -8.64 -8.28 -10.06
N ASP A 45 -7.74 -8.50 -9.09
CA ASP A 45 -8.15 -8.72 -7.72
C ASP A 45 -8.89 -7.49 -7.18
N LEU A 46 -9.98 -7.73 -6.45
CA LEU A 46 -10.74 -6.70 -5.74
C LEU A 46 -10.14 -6.50 -4.36
N LEU A 47 -9.48 -5.38 -4.14
CA LEU A 47 -8.96 -4.97 -2.84
C LEU A 47 -10.02 -4.14 -2.10
N GLU A 48 -10.40 -4.58 -0.91
CA GLU A 48 -11.34 -3.86 -0.03
C GLU A 48 -10.69 -3.61 1.34
N ILE A 49 -10.72 -2.35 1.78
CA ILE A 49 -10.33 -1.92 3.13
C ILE A 49 -11.42 -0.98 3.64
N PRO A 50 -12.44 -1.50 4.35
CA PRO A 50 -13.60 -0.73 4.80
C PRO A 50 -13.22 0.49 5.66
N ASP A 51 -12.21 0.34 6.52
CA ASP A 51 -11.73 1.38 7.46
C ASP A 51 -11.23 2.64 6.74
N LEU A 52 -10.69 2.47 5.54
CA LEU A 52 -10.13 3.54 4.71
C LEU A 52 -11.05 3.91 3.55
N ARG A 53 -12.23 3.29 3.45
CA ARG A 53 -13.16 3.42 2.31
C ARG A 53 -12.50 3.11 0.96
N ILE A 54 -11.51 2.21 0.97
CA ILE A 54 -10.83 1.75 -0.25
C ILE A 54 -11.58 0.53 -0.77
N LYS A 55 -12.04 0.60 -2.01
CA LYS A 55 -12.62 -0.52 -2.74
C LYS A 55 -12.28 -0.35 -4.21
N GLU A 56 -11.31 -1.11 -4.68
CA GLU A 56 -10.78 -0.95 -6.03
C GLU A 56 -10.29 -2.27 -6.63
N TYR A 57 -10.34 -2.35 -7.96
CA TYR A 57 -9.71 -3.43 -8.70
C TYR A 57 -8.24 -3.09 -8.94
N ILE A 58 -7.38 -4.09 -8.77
CA ILE A 58 -5.96 -3.96 -9.05
C ILE A 58 -5.77 -3.98 -10.56
N LEU A 59 -5.51 -2.80 -11.11
CA LEU A 59 -5.09 -2.65 -12.50
C LEU A 59 -3.57 -2.81 -12.57
N SER A 60 -3.12 -3.61 -13.52
CA SER A 60 -1.73 -3.61 -13.95
C SER A 60 -1.47 -2.30 -14.67
N ASP A 61 -0.95 -1.32 -13.94
CA ASP A 61 -0.33 -0.18 -14.58
C ASP A 61 0.96 -0.67 -15.25
N ALA A 62 0.85 -1.14 -16.50
CA ALA A 62 1.99 -1.34 -17.40
C ALA A 62 2.79 -0.04 -17.64
N SER A 63 2.29 1.10 -17.13
CA SER A 63 2.87 2.45 -17.27
C SER A 63 3.63 2.97 -16.05
N ASN A 64 3.55 2.33 -14.87
CA ASN A 64 4.14 2.89 -13.63
C ASN A 64 5.53 2.37 -13.25
N THR A 65 6.19 1.65 -14.17
CA THR A 65 7.65 1.46 -14.13
C THR A 65 8.36 2.42 -15.08
N GLU A 66 7.90 3.66 -15.21
CA GLU A 66 8.89 4.71 -15.46
C GLU A 66 9.86 4.63 -14.28
N ASN A 67 11.12 4.30 -14.58
CA ASN A 67 12.25 4.41 -13.68
C ASN A 67 12.40 5.87 -13.24
N LYS A 68 11.45 6.38 -12.45
CA LYS A 68 11.56 7.67 -11.80
C LYS A 68 12.80 7.55 -10.93
N LYS A 69 13.83 8.30 -11.31
CA LYS A 69 15.01 8.46 -10.47
C LYS A 69 14.51 8.81 -9.07
N PRO A 70 15.06 8.17 -8.03
CA PRO A 70 14.65 8.49 -6.67
C PRO A 70 14.83 10.00 -6.45
N ASP A 71 13.77 10.64 -5.96
CA ASP A 71 13.83 12.05 -5.61
C ASP A 71 14.73 12.20 -4.38
N PHE A 72 15.85 12.90 -4.54
CA PHE A 72 16.74 13.24 -3.44
C PHE A 72 16.37 14.62 -2.91
N ILE A 73 16.18 14.73 -1.60
CA ILE A 73 15.88 15.99 -0.93
C ILE A 73 17.04 16.34 -0.01
N LEU A 74 17.67 17.49 -0.23
CA LEU A 74 18.62 18.08 0.72
C LEU A 74 17.84 18.93 1.72
N PHE A 75 17.81 18.52 2.99
CA PHE A 75 17.06 19.20 4.04
C PHE A 75 17.96 19.51 5.24
N ASN A 76 18.25 20.79 5.48
CA ASN A 76 18.94 21.24 6.68
C ASN A 76 17.94 21.37 7.83
N LYS A 77 17.79 20.29 8.62
CA LYS A 77 16.82 20.22 9.72
C LYS A 77 17.16 21.22 10.84
N PRO A 78 16.32 22.23 11.13
CA PRO A 78 16.58 23.18 12.20
C PRO A 78 16.30 22.56 13.59
N LYS A 79 16.89 23.17 14.63
CA LYS A 79 16.68 22.74 16.02
C LYS A 79 15.19 22.87 16.39
N GLY A 80 14.59 21.79 16.89
CA GLY A 80 13.17 21.76 17.30
C GLY A 80 12.19 21.30 16.22
N TYR A 81 12.65 20.94 15.02
CA TYR A 81 11.78 20.39 13.98
C TYR A 81 11.37 18.93 14.30
N THR A 82 10.06 18.68 14.43
CA THR A 82 9.46 17.34 14.64
C THR A 82 8.88 16.78 13.35
#